data_AF-A0A3B6W5R3-F1
#
_entry.id   AF-A0A3B6W5R3-F1
#
_cell.length_a   1.000
_cell.length_b   1.000
_cell.length_c   1.000
_cell.angle_alpha   90.00
_cell.angle_beta   90.00
_cell.angle_gamma   90.00
#
_symmetry.space_group_name_H-M   'P 1'
#
loop_
_entity.id
_entity.type
_entity.pdbx_description
1 polymer ?
#
loop_
_entity_poly.entity_id
_entity_poly.type
_entity_poly.pdbx_seq_one_letter_code
_entity_poly.pdbx_strand_id
1 'polypeptide(L)'
;MKKIMIIAILIFNIYNLYADEHFIINDSSIKVLTDAGVDISLEKKYTINSITKKYLKDARKILSEINEINIKINDEFKKENVDLGSVKQLIFEKKAKEADFDYTIMSCDLDILSLFSDNEIKKIKYYIIFKK
;
A
#
# COMPACT_ATOMS: atom_id res chain seq x y z
N MET A 1 -1.75 -21.90 -16.18
CA MET A 1 -1.79 -20.42 -16.05
C MET A 1 -1.29 -20.04 -14.66
N LYS A 2 -0.06 -19.53 -14.55
CA LYS A 2 0.53 -19.16 -13.25
C LYS A 2 -0.12 -17.86 -12.77
N LYS A 3 -0.89 -17.92 -11.69
CA LYS A 3 -1.38 -16.75 -10.97
C LYS A 3 -0.17 -16.05 -10.35
N ILE A 4 0.25 -14.92 -10.91
CA ILE A 4 1.20 -14.03 -10.26
C ILE A 4 0.40 -13.30 -9.18
N MET A 5 0.42 -13.85 -7.97
CA MET A 5 -0.11 -13.19 -6.78
C MET A 5 0.91 -12.11 -6.41
N ILE A 6 0.66 -10.87 -6.86
CA ILE A 6 1.55 -9.75 -6.56
C ILE A 6 1.29 -9.32 -5.13
N ILE A 7 2.33 -9.53 -4.33
CA ILE A 7 2.41 -9.31 -2.91
C ILE A 7 2.63 -7.81 -2.65
N ALA A 8 1.59 -7.10 -2.23
CA ALA A 8 1.65 -5.77 -1.63
C ALA A 8 2.09 -5.87 -0.14
N ILE A 9 3.26 -6.45 0.16
CA ILE A 9 3.66 -6.84 1.54
C ILE A 9 5.04 -6.29 1.94
N LEU A 10 5.62 -5.35 1.20
CA LEU A 10 6.92 -4.78 1.57
C LEU A 10 6.80 -3.66 2.61
N ILE A 11 5.90 -2.69 2.44
CA ILE A 11 6.06 -1.39 3.13
C ILE A 11 4.98 -1.10 4.17
N PHE A 12 3.77 -1.66 4.06
CA PHE A 12 2.64 -1.24 4.88
C PHE A 12 2.04 -2.41 5.68
N ASN A 13 2.23 -2.39 7.00
CA ASN A 13 1.26 -3.07 7.87
C ASN A 13 -0.03 -2.24 7.85
N ILE A 14 -0.94 -2.56 6.94
CA ILE A 14 -2.26 -1.92 6.90
C ILE A 14 -3.14 -2.65 7.92
N TYR A 15 -3.29 -2.06 9.09
CA TYR A 15 -4.40 -2.43 9.97
C TYR A 15 -5.69 -1.87 9.34
N ASN A 16 -6.65 -2.75 9.06
CA ASN A 16 -8.04 -2.38 8.77
C ASN A 16 -8.28 -1.37 7.64
N LEU A 17 -7.89 -1.69 6.40
CA LEU A 17 -8.46 -1.08 5.18
C LEU A 17 -10.00 -1.15 5.12
N TYR A 18 -10.56 -2.04 5.93
CA TYR A 18 -11.98 -2.34 5.97
C TYR A 18 -12.72 -1.81 7.21
N ALA A 19 -12.05 -1.22 8.22
CA ALA A 19 -12.72 -0.97 9.51
C ALA A 19 -12.32 0.25 10.34
N ASP A 20 -11.22 0.98 10.09
CA ASP A 20 -10.83 2.08 10.99
C ASP A 20 -10.59 3.42 10.26
N GLU A 21 -11.12 4.50 10.86
CA GLU A 21 -10.99 5.91 10.43
C GLU A 21 -9.54 6.44 10.52
N HIS A 22 -8.59 5.61 10.97
CA HIS A 22 -7.21 5.99 11.24
C HIS A 22 -6.22 5.03 10.57
N PHE A 23 -5.97 5.26 9.28
CA PHE A 23 -4.91 4.60 8.54
C PHE A 23 -3.52 4.99 9.05
N ILE A 24 -2.90 4.10 9.81
CA ILE A 24 -1.48 4.25 10.21
C ILE A 24 -0.61 3.51 9.21
N ILE A 25 0.13 4.29 8.43
CA ILE A 25 1.18 3.77 7.57
C ILE A 25 2.47 3.69 8.41
N ASN A 26 2.95 2.47 8.66
CA ASN A 26 4.25 2.25 9.29
C ASN A 26 5.24 1.65 8.29
N ASP A 27 6.28 2.41 7.95
CA ASP A 27 7.36 1.97 7.07
C ASP A 27 8.23 0.93 7.79
N SER A 28 8.16 -0.32 7.31
CA SER A 28 9.01 -1.43 7.79
C SER A 28 10.05 -1.87 6.76
N SER A 29 10.25 -1.10 5.68
CA SER A 29 11.06 -1.47 4.52
C SER A 29 12.47 -1.88 4.92
N ILE A 30 13.17 -1.04 5.69
CA ILE A 30 14.55 -1.29 6.11
C ILE A 30 14.64 -2.58 6.94
N LYS A 31 13.70 -2.79 7.86
CA LYS A 31 13.68 -4.00 8.68
C LYS A 31 13.47 -5.25 7.81
N VAL A 32 12.50 -5.23 6.91
CA VAL A 32 12.22 -6.35 5.98
C VAL A 32 13.44 -6.69 5.12
N LEU A 33 14.12 -5.67 4.60
CA LEU A 33 15.31 -5.85 3.78
C LEU A 33 16.48 -6.44 4.58
N THR A 34 16.70 -5.96 5.82
CA THR A 34 17.71 -6.51 6.73
C THR A 34 17.39 -7.95 7.13
N ASP A 35 16.13 -8.24 7.49
CA ASP A 35 15.68 -9.58 7.88
C ASP A 35 15.77 -10.58 6.71
N ALA A 36 15.66 -10.10 5.46
CA ALA A 36 15.92 -10.89 4.26
C ALA A 36 17.40 -11.23 4.03
N GLY A 37 18.30 -10.76 4.90
CA GLY A 37 19.74 -11.00 4.82
C GLY A 37 20.42 -10.22 3.69
N VAL A 38 19.89 -9.05 3.36
CA VAL A 38 20.51 -8.11 2.42
C VAL A 38 21.21 -6.99 3.20
N ASP A 39 22.43 -6.67 2.77
CA ASP A 39 23.20 -5.60 3.40
C ASP A 39 22.71 -4.22 2.91
N ILE A 40 22.53 -3.31 3.85
CA ILE A 40 22.00 -1.97 3.59
C ILE A 40 23.03 -0.95 4.05
N SER A 41 23.80 -0.45 3.09
CA SER A 41 24.70 0.67 3.32
C SER A 41 23.92 1.92 3.77
N LEU A 42 24.62 2.84 4.41
CA LEU A 42 24.03 4.10 4.86
C LEU A 42 23.44 4.90 3.69
N GLU A 43 24.11 4.90 2.53
CA GLU A 43 23.62 5.54 1.30
C GLU A 43 22.33 4.89 0.79
N LYS A 44 22.28 3.55 0.69
CA LYS A 44 21.06 2.84 0.30
C LYS A 44 19.90 3.15 1.26
N LYS A 45 20.18 3.19 2.57
CA LYS A 45 19.17 3.54 3.58
C LYS A 45 18.59 4.93 3.36
N TYR A 46 19.41 5.94 3.06
CA TYR A 46 18.92 7.28 2.75
C TYR A 46 18.08 7.32 1.48
N THR A 47 18.51 6.63 0.42
CA THR A 47 17.77 6.54 -0.84
C THR A 47 16.41 5.86 -0.65
N ILE A 48 16.37 4.73 0.06
CA ILE A 48 15.12 4.02 0.41
C ILE A 48 14.18 4.95 1.16
N ASN A 49 14.65 5.63 2.22
CA ASN A 49 13.81 6.57 2.98
C ASN A 49 13.27 7.70 2.11
N SER A 50 14.06 8.20 1.14
CA SER A 50 13.63 9.24 0.20
C SER A 50 12.53 8.75 -0.73
N ILE A 51 12.70 7.55 -1.30
CA ILE A 51 11.68 6.88 -2.13
C ILE A 51 10.41 6.69 -1.32
N THR A 52 10.48 6.08 -0.12
CA THR A 52 9.31 5.86 0.72
C THR A 52 8.60 7.16 1.03
N LYS A 53 9.34 8.23 1.41
CA LYS A 53 8.75 9.53 1.73
C LYS A 53 7.98 10.14 0.56
N LYS A 54 8.46 9.96 -0.68
CA LYS A 54 7.78 10.41 -1.90
C LYS A 54 6.43 9.71 -2.05
N TYR A 55 6.42 8.38 -2.08
CA TYR A 55 5.19 7.60 -2.27
C TYR A 55 4.23 7.70 -1.08
N LEU A 56 4.75 7.86 0.14
CA LEU A 56 3.95 8.05 1.35
C LEU A 56 3.02 9.26 1.27
N LYS A 57 3.46 10.33 0.60
CA LYS A 57 2.64 11.53 0.40
C LYS A 57 1.42 11.21 -0.46
N ASP A 58 1.62 10.51 -1.56
CA ASP A 58 0.56 10.14 -2.50
C ASP A 58 -0.38 9.09 -1.89
N ALA A 59 0.17 8.10 -1.20
CA ALA A 59 -0.59 7.09 -0.46
C ALA A 59 -1.52 7.73 0.58
N ARG A 60 -1.03 8.70 1.36
CA ARG A 60 -1.86 9.46 2.33
C ARG A 60 -2.98 10.24 1.67
N LYS A 61 -2.73 10.84 0.50
CA LYS A 61 -3.74 11.56 -0.26
C LYS A 61 -4.85 10.60 -0.71
N ILE A 62 -4.50 9.46 -1.29
CA ILE A 62 -5.47 8.46 -1.74
C ILE A 62 -6.31 7.93 -0.57
N LEU A 63 -5.69 7.67 0.58
CA LEU A 63 -6.42 7.25 1.79
C LEU A 63 -7.41 8.31 2.28
N SER A 64 -7.05 9.60 2.20
CA SER A 64 -7.99 10.69 2.51
C SER A 64 -9.18 10.67 1.57
N GLU A 65 -8.95 10.51 0.26
CA GLU A 65 -10.00 10.42 -0.76
C GLU A 65 -10.92 9.20 -0.52
N ILE A 66 -10.37 8.04 -0.16
CA ILE A 66 -11.14 6.85 0.22
C ILE A 66 -12.02 7.14 1.44
N ASN A 67 -11.48 7.83 2.45
CA ASN A 67 -12.22 8.17 3.65
C ASN A 67 -13.38 9.14 3.36
N GLU A 68 -13.16 10.14 2.51
CA GLU A 68 -14.22 11.05 2.05
C GLU A 68 -15.35 10.28 1.34
N ILE A 69 -15.01 9.28 0.52
CA ILE A 69 -16.01 8.42 -0.13
C ILE A 69 -16.78 7.59 0.90
N ASN A 70 -16.11 7.03 1.91
CA ASN A 70 -16.78 6.31 3.00
C ASN A 70 -17.77 7.19 3.76
N ILE A 71 -17.40 8.44 4.06
CA ILE A 71 -18.29 9.41 4.70
C ILE A 71 -19.52 9.65 3.84
N LYS A 72 -19.34 9.89 2.52
CA LYS A 72 -20.47 10.07 1.58
C LYS A 72 -21.41 8.86 1.54
N ILE A 73 -20.85 7.64 1.52
CA ILE A 73 -21.64 6.40 1.56
C ILE A 73 -22.44 6.32 2.86
N ASN A 74 -21.79 6.57 4.01
CA ASN A 74 -22.45 6.56 5.31
C ASN A 74 -23.56 7.62 5.42
N ASP A 75 -23.34 8.81 4.86
CA ASP A 75 -24.34 9.87 4.86
C ASP A 75 -25.54 9.55 3.97
N GLU A 76 -25.34 8.85 2.84
CA GLU A 76 -26.44 8.33 2.01
C GLU A 76 -27.27 7.31 2.77
N PHE A 77 -26.65 6.40 3.53
CA PHE A 77 -27.34 5.41 4.34
C PHE A 77 -28.13 5.99 5.53
N LYS A 78 -27.84 7.23 5.96
CA LYS A 78 -28.59 7.92 7.02
C LYS A 78 -29.88 8.56 6.52
N LYS A 79 -30.10 8.67 5.20
CA LYS A 79 -31.29 9.30 4.62
C LYS A 79 -32.51 8.38 4.74
N GLU A 80 -33.70 8.97 4.89
CA GLU A 80 -34.97 8.22 4.90
C GLU A 80 -35.25 7.52 3.57
N ASN A 81 -34.87 8.14 2.45
CA ASN A 81 -34.96 7.55 1.12
C ASN A 81 -33.56 7.41 0.51
N VAL A 82 -32.99 6.21 0.63
CA VAL A 82 -31.63 5.89 0.19
C VAL A 82 -31.57 5.77 -1.33
N ASP A 83 -30.67 6.52 -1.97
CA ASP A 83 -30.38 6.35 -3.40
C ASP A 83 -29.33 5.25 -3.63
N LEU A 84 -29.80 4.03 -3.92
CA LEU A 84 -28.94 2.89 -4.21
C LEU A 84 -28.08 3.08 -5.49
N GLY A 85 -28.51 3.92 -6.43
CA GLY A 85 -27.73 4.26 -7.61
C GLY A 85 -26.50 5.09 -7.26
N SER A 86 -26.69 6.11 -6.42
CA SER A 86 -25.61 6.93 -5.84
C SER A 86 -24.64 6.07 -5.02
N VAL A 87 -25.16 5.22 -4.12
CA VAL A 87 -24.32 4.30 -3.32
C VAL A 87 -23.47 3.40 -4.21
N LYS A 88 -24.07 2.81 -5.27
CA LYS A 88 -23.33 1.97 -6.21
C LYS A 88 -22.18 2.73 -6.87
N GLN A 89 -22.42 3.96 -7.34
CA GLN A 89 -21.38 4.78 -7.95
C GLN A 89 -20.23 5.08 -6.98
N LEU A 90 -20.54 5.46 -5.74
CA LEU A 90 -19.54 5.70 -4.70
C LEU A 90 -18.71 4.45 -4.37
N ILE A 91 -19.32 3.26 -4.39
CA ILE A 91 -18.59 1.99 -4.20
C ILE A 91 -17.58 1.77 -5.35
N PHE A 92 -17.96 2.01 -6.61
CA PHE A 92 -17.04 1.89 -7.74
C PHE A 92 -15.90 2.91 -7.65
N GLU A 93 -16.20 4.15 -7.28
CA GLU A 93 -15.19 5.20 -7.07
C GLU A 93 -14.20 4.78 -5.97
N LYS A 94 -14.71 4.28 -4.83
CA LYS A 94 -13.87 3.76 -3.74
C LYS A 94 -12.96 2.64 -4.23
N LYS A 95 -13.49 1.68 -4.99
CA LYS A 95 -12.72 0.54 -5.50
C LYS A 95 -11.62 0.98 -6.48
N ALA A 96 -11.88 2.01 -7.29
CA ALA A 96 -10.85 2.60 -8.14
C ALA A 96 -9.72 3.23 -7.30
N LYS A 97 -10.06 3.95 -6.22
CA LYS A 97 -9.06 4.54 -5.32
C LYS A 97 -8.26 3.52 -4.53
N GLU A 98 -8.88 2.42 -4.10
CA GLU A 98 -8.17 1.30 -3.49
C GLU A 98 -7.16 0.69 -4.48
N ALA A 99 -7.51 0.56 -5.76
CA ALA A 99 -6.59 0.10 -6.79
C ALA A 99 -5.44 1.09 -7.05
N ASP A 100 -5.71 2.41 -7.04
CA ASP A 100 -4.67 3.44 -7.13
C ASP A 100 -3.69 3.37 -5.94
N PHE A 101 -4.21 3.06 -4.75
CA PHE A 101 -3.40 2.86 -3.55
C PHE A 101 -2.49 1.63 -3.70
N ASP A 102 -3.05 0.49 -4.10
CA ASP A 102 -2.28 -0.73 -4.33
C ASP A 102 -1.16 -0.51 -5.37
N TYR A 103 -1.49 0.16 -6.47
CA TYR A 103 -0.52 0.54 -7.50
C TYR A 103 0.60 1.43 -6.94
N THR A 104 0.25 2.40 -6.09
CA THR A 104 1.20 3.32 -5.44
C THR A 104 2.20 2.54 -4.57
N ILE A 105 1.72 1.57 -3.77
CA ILE A 105 2.58 0.75 -2.92
C ILE A 105 3.48 -0.14 -3.77
N MET A 106 2.91 -0.82 -4.77
CA MET A 106 3.68 -1.66 -5.69
C MET A 106 4.76 -0.88 -6.43
N SER A 107 4.48 0.35 -6.85
CA SER A 107 5.46 1.21 -7.51
C SER A 107 6.60 1.58 -6.56
N CYS A 108 6.29 1.87 -5.30
CA CYS A 108 7.30 2.11 -4.26
C CYS A 108 8.19 0.89 -4.03
N ASP A 109 7.59 -0.31 -3.94
CA ASP A 109 8.31 -1.58 -3.80
C ASP A 109 9.28 -1.80 -4.97
N LEU A 110 8.83 -1.57 -6.19
CA LEU A 110 9.65 -1.72 -7.39
C LEU A 110 10.81 -0.73 -7.44
N ASP A 111 10.58 0.54 -7.10
CA ASP A 111 11.64 1.55 -7.01
C ASP A 111 12.69 1.17 -5.95
N ILE A 112 12.27 0.66 -4.79
CA ILE A 112 13.21 0.16 -3.77
C ILE A 112 13.98 -1.07 -4.28
N LEU A 113 13.29 -2.05 -4.87
CA LEU A 113 13.91 -3.27 -5.39
C LEU A 113 14.94 -2.97 -6.49
N SER A 114 14.77 -1.88 -7.25
CA SER A 114 15.73 -1.45 -8.28
C SER A 114 17.12 -1.10 -7.73
N LEU A 115 17.25 -0.88 -6.41
CA LEU A 115 18.51 -0.60 -5.73
C LEU A 115 19.35 -1.86 -5.43
N PHE A 116 18.84 -3.04 -5.81
CA PHE A 116 19.41 -4.33 -5.45
C PHE A 116 19.72 -5.17 -6.69
N SER A 117 20.72 -6.04 -6.57
CA SER A 117 21.04 -7.03 -7.60
C SER A 117 19.97 -8.12 -7.69
N ASP A 118 19.89 -8.82 -8.83
CA ASP A 118 18.94 -9.92 -9.02
C ASP A 118 19.02 -11.00 -7.93
N ASN A 119 20.23 -11.26 -7.40
CA ASN A 119 20.42 -12.24 -6.35
C ASN A 119 19.85 -11.75 -5.00
N GLU A 120 20.06 -10.48 -4.67
CA GLU A 120 19.47 -9.86 -3.48
C GLU A 120 17.93 -9.79 -3.61
N ILE A 121 17.42 -9.42 -4.79
CA ILE A 121 15.97 -9.42 -5.07
C ILE A 121 15.37 -10.82 -4.85
N LYS A 122 16.05 -11.89 -5.26
CA LYS A 122 15.58 -13.27 -4.99
C LYS A 122 15.49 -13.56 -3.49
N LYS A 123 16.49 -13.14 -2.70
CA LYS A 123 16.46 -13.29 -1.23
C LYS A 123 15.31 -12.51 -0.60
N ILE A 124 15.13 -11.26 -1.01
CA ILE A 124 14.05 -10.37 -0.54
C ILE A 124 12.69 -11.02 -0.85
N LYS A 125 12.46 -11.44 -2.10
CA LYS A 125 11.21 -12.10 -2.52
C LYS A 125 10.97 -13.39 -1.73
N TYR A 126 11.98 -14.22 -1.54
CA TYR A 126 11.86 -15.44 -0.75
C TYR A 126 11.45 -15.16 0.70
N TYR A 127 12.08 -14.16 1.33
CA TYR A 127 11.73 -13.74 2.69
C TYR A 127 10.27 -13.30 2.79
N ILE A 128 9.83 -12.45 1.86
CA ILE A 128 8.45 -11.94 1.86
C ILE A 128 7.42 -13.05 1.63
N ILE A 129 7.69 -14.02 0.75
CA ILE A 129 6.74 -15.07 0.42
C ILE A 129 6.64 -16.13 1.53
N PHE A 130 7.76 -16.48 2.17
CA PHE A 130 7.85 -17.71 2.97
C PHE A 130 8.24 -17.51 4.45
N LYS A 131 8.73 -16.33 4.85
CA LYS A 131 9.29 -16.10 6.18
C LYS A 131 8.61 -15.00 6.97
N LYS A 132 7.78 -14.19 6.33
CA LYS A 132 7.00 -13.10 6.95
C LYS A 132 5.59 -13.57 7.28
#